data_AF-A0AA43JFE7-F1
#
_entry.id   AF-A0AA43JFE7-F1
#
_cell.length_a   1.000
_cell.length_b   1.000
_cell.length_c   1.000
_cell.angle_alpha   90.00
_cell.angle_beta   90.00
_cell.angle_gamma   90.00
#
_symmetry.space_group_name_H-M   'P 1'
#
loop_
_entity.id
_entity.type
_entity.pdbx_description
1 polymer ?
#
loop_
_entity_poly.entity_id
_entity_poly.type
_entity_poly.pdbx_seq_one_letter_code
_entity_poly.pdbx_strand_id
1 'polypeptide(L)'
;MSEISTKPYILRALYEWCVDNGYTPHLAVKVDSRTQVPSEYVKNGEITLNVSPSAVHKLQIGNELVEFSARFAGVARQISVPVGNVYAVYARET
;
A
#
# COMPACT_ATOMS: atom_id res chain seq x y z
N MET A 1 19.30 11.23 -18.52
CA MET A 1 18.20 11.43 -17.54
C MET A 1 17.89 10.06 -16.96
N SER A 2 17.79 9.91 -15.63
CA SER A 2 17.34 8.63 -15.07
C SER A 2 15.87 8.44 -15.45
N GLU A 3 15.54 7.29 -16.03
CA GLU A 3 14.17 6.93 -16.38
C GLU A 3 13.30 6.81 -15.12
N ILE A 4 12.06 7.28 -15.19
CA ILE A 4 11.10 7.15 -14.08
C ILE A 4 10.67 5.68 -14.01
N SER A 5 10.66 5.11 -12.80
CA SER A 5 10.18 3.73 -12.61
C SER A 5 8.74 3.57 -13.09
N THR A 6 8.46 2.48 -13.80
CA THR A 6 7.09 2.10 -14.22
C THR A 6 6.25 1.57 -13.06
N LYS A 7 6.89 1.12 -11.98
CA LYS A 7 6.27 0.50 -10.81
C LYS A 7 5.09 1.29 -10.21
N PRO A 8 5.20 2.59 -9.90
CA PRO A 8 4.06 3.36 -9.35
C PRO A 8 2.86 3.44 -10.31
N TYR A 9 3.10 3.44 -11.63
CA TYR A 9 2.04 3.49 -12.63
C TYR A 9 1.29 2.17 -12.70
N ILE A 10 2.02 1.05 -12.69
CA ILE A 10 1.42 -0.30 -12.64
C ILE A 10 0.65 -0.48 -11.33
N LEU A 11 1.18 0.03 -10.21
CA LEU A 11 0.51 -0.04 -8.91
C LEU A 11 -0.85 0.67 -8.95
N ARG A 12 -0.92 1.88 -9.51
CA ARG A 12 -2.18 2.60 -9.71
C ARG A 12 -3.14 1.85 -10.62
N ALA A 13 -2.66 1.35 -11.76
CA ALA A 13 -3.48 0.62 -12.72
C ALA A 13 -4.10 -0.66 -12.10
N LEU A 14 -3.32 -1.42 -11.34
CA LEU A 14 -3.82 -2.63 -10.66
C LEU A 14 -4.75 -2.30 -9.49
N TYR A 15 -4.48 -1.21 -8.76
CA TYR A 15 -5.39 -0.72 -7.74
C TYR A 15 -6.75 -0.31 -8.33
N GLU A 16 -6.74 0.49 -9.40
CA GLU A 16 -7.96 0.92 -10.10
C GLU A 16 -8.74 -0.29 -10.62
N TRP A 17 -8.05 -1.23 -11.27
CA TRP A 17 -8.67 -2.47 -11.72
C TRP A 17 -9.32 -3.25 -10.57
N CYS A 18 -8.67 -3.38 -9.41
CA CYS A 18 -9.26 -4.04 -8.25
C CYS A 18 -10.54 -3.33 -7.80
N VAL A 19 -10.49 -1.99 -7.68
CA VAL A 19 -11.62 -1.18 -7.19
C VAL A 19 -12.79 -1.22 -8.18
N ASP A 20 -12.54 -1.11 -9.47
CA ASP A 20 -13.57 -1.13 -10.52
C ASP A 20 -14.32 -2.48 -10.57
N ASN A 21 -13.64 -3.57 -10.22
CA ASN A 21 -14.25 -4.90 -10.10
C ASN A 21 -14.92 -5.15 -8.74
N GLY A 22 -14.88 -4.18 -7.81
CA GLY A 22 -15.43 -4.33 -6.46
C GLY A 22 -14.60 -5.24 -5.55
N TYR A 23 -13.33 -5.50 -5.88
CA TYR A 23 -12.41 -6.29 -5.06
C TYR A 23 -11.79 -5.48 -3.93
N THR A 24 -11.15 -6.19 -3.00
CA THR A 24 -10.44 -5.58 -1.87
C THR A 24 -8.93 -5.50 -2.16
N PRO A 25 -8.40 -4.37 -2.66
CA PRO A 25 -6.98 -4.24 -2.96
C PRO A 25 -6.12 -4.30 -1.70
N HIS A 26 -5.09 -5.15 -1.74
CA HIS A 26 -4.07 -5.28 -0.71
C HIS A 26 -2.69 -4.98 -1.29
N LEU A 27 -1.86 -4.31 -0.50
CA LEU A 27 -0.43 -4.12 -0.78
C LEU A 27 0.39 -5.05 0.09
N ALA A 28 1.31 -5.78 -0.52
CA ALA A 28 2.33 -6.54 0.19
C ALA A 28 3.63 -5.73 0.20
N VAL A 29 4.13 -5.45 1.39
CA VAL A 29 5.19 -4.46 1.62
C VAL A 29 6.32 -5.08 2.42
N LYS A 30 7.56 -4.87 1.94
CA LYS A 30 8.77 -5.13 2.71
C LYS A 30 9.07 -3.94 3.62
N VAL A 31 9.29 -4.19 4.90
CA VAL A 31 9.48 -3.16 5.92
C VAL A 31 10.97 -2.87 6.10
N ASP A 32 11.34 -1.59 6.08
CA ASP A 32 12.69 -1.10 6.36
C ASP A 32 12.66 0.24 7.11
N SER A 33 13.83 0.86 7.29
CA SER A 33 13.98 2.12 8.02
C SER A 33 13.26 3.33 7.40
N ARG A 34 12.83 3.24 6.14
CA ARG A 34 12.09 4.30 5.43
C ARG A 34 10.58 4.06 5.43
N THR A 35 10.12 2.91 5.94
CA THR A 35 8.68 2.63 6.08
C THR A 35 8.13 3.14 7.41
N GLN A 36 7.01 3.84 7.35
CA GLN A 36 6.22 4.23 8.51
C GLN A 36 4.98 3.34 8.57
N VAL A 37 5.04 2.30 9.40
CA VAL A 37 3.94 1.37 9.67
C VAL A 37 3.94 0.98 11.16
N PRO A 38 2.80 0.58 11.74
CA PRO A 38 2.75 0.00 13.08
C PRO A 38 3.57 -1.30 13.15
N SER A 39 4.72 -1.26 13.84
CA SER A 39 5.68 -2.36 13.88
C SER A 39 5.11 -3.63 14.51
N GLU A 40 4.12 -3.50 15.39
CA GLU A 40 3.42 -4.60 16.04
C GLU A 40 2.60 -5.48 15.07
N TYR A 41 2.35 -5.02 13.84
CA TYR A 41 1.68 -5.78 12.78
C TYR A 41 2.65 -6.34 11.73
N VAL A 42 3.95 -6.09 11.87
CA VAL A 42 4.99 -6.56 10.95
C VAL A 42 5.36 -8.00 11.29
N LYS A 43 5.38 -8.87 10.28
CA LYS A 43 5.75 -10.29 10.41
C LYS A 43 6.83 -10.62 9.40
N ASN A 44 7.93 -11.22 9.87
CA ASN A 44 9.08 -11.60 9.02
C ASN A 44 9.62 -10.45 8.16
N GLY A 45 9.59 -9.22 8.67
CA GLY A 45 10.03 -8.03 7.92
C GLY A 45 9.05 -7.56 6.84
N GLU A 46 7.80 -8.02 6.88
CA GLU A 46 6.78 -7.69 5.90
C GLU A 46 5.45 -7.28 6.58
N ILE A 47 4.63 -6.55 5.84
CA ILE A 47 3.27 -6.18 6.24
C ILE A 47 2.34 -6.20 5.02
N THR A 48 1.13 -6.69 5.23
CA THR A 48 0.05 -6.58 4.25
C THR A 48 -0.90 -5.47 4.67
N LEU A 49 -1.18 -4.54 3.75
CA LEU A 49 -2.01 -3.38 3.99
C LEU A 49 -3.26 -3.45 3.13
N ASN A 50 -4.44 -3.47 3.75
CA ASN A 50 -5.71 -3.28 3.03
C ASN A 50 -5.84 -1.81 2.64
N VAL A 51 -5.85 -1.52 1.34
CA VAL A 51 -5.95 -0.17 0.79
C VAL A 51 -7.29 0.09 0.10
N SER A 52 -8.30 -0.75 0.33
CA SER A 52 -9.66 -0.51 -0.20
C SER A 52 -10.20 0.85 0.24
N PRO A 53 -11.03 1.52 -0.59
CA PRO A 53 -11.57 2.85 -0.28
C PRO A 53 -12.30 2.94 1.07
N SER A 54 -12.86 1.83 1.57
CA SER A 54 -13.54 1.77 2.87
C SER A 54 -12.60 1.56 4.07
N ALA A 55 -11.38 1.06 3.85
CA ALA A 55 -10.42 0.74 4.90
C ALA A 55 -9.43 1.89 5.20
N VAL A 56 -9.25 2.81 4.25
CA VAL A 56 -8.25 3.88 4.33
C VAL A 56 -8.85 5.26 4.08
N HIS A 57 -8.15 6.29 4.54
CA HIS A 57 -8.51 7.68 4.29
C HIS A 57 -7.32 8.45 3.71
N LYS A 58 -7.61 9.28 2.69
CA LYS A 58 -6.63 10.06 1.91
C LYS A 58 -5.52 9.20 1.31
N LEU A 59 -5.89 8.10 0.64
CA LEU A 59 -4.92 7.29 -0.11
C LEU A 59 -4.30 8.11 -1.24
N GLN A 60 -2.97 8.15 -1.23
CA GLN A 60 -2.14 8.71 -2.28
C GLN A 60 -1.15 7.66 -2.74
N ILE A 61 -1.26 7.25 -4.01
CA ILE A 61 -0.27 6.39 -4.66
C ILE A 61 0.59 7.31 -5.53
N GLY A 62 1.63 7.89 -4.92
CA GLY A 62 2.59 8.75 -5.60
C GLY A 62 3.64 7.97 -6.40
N ASN A 63 4.60 8.67 -6.98
CA ASN A 63 5.71 8.03 -7.69
C ASN A 63 6.80 7.50 -6.74
N GLU A 64 6.93 8.09 -5.56
CA GLU A 64 7.96 7.73 -4.58
C GLU A 64 7.37 7.03 -3.35
N LEU A 65 6.19 7.45 -2.91
CA LEU A 65 5.53 6.99 -1.69
C LEU A 65 4.09 6.56 -1.96
N VAL A 66 3.63 5.57 -1.19
CA VAL A 66 2.22 5.29 -0.96
C VAL A 66 1.89 5.75 0.46
N GLU A 67 0.93 6.66 0.58
CA GLU A 67 0.59 7.32 1.85
C GLU A 67 -0.92 7.28 2.10
N PHE A 68 -1.32 7.00 3.34
CA PHE A 68 -2.71 7.00 3.76
C PHE A 68 -2.82 6.95 5.28
N SER A 69 -4.03 7.19 5.80
CA SER A 69 -4.36 6.87 7.19
C SER A 69 -5.30 5.67 7.28
N ALA A 70 -5.08 4.80 8.25
CA ALA A 70 -5.92 3.62 8.49
C ALA A 70 -6.04 3.32 9.99
N ARG A 71 -7.02 2.50 10.37
CA ARG A 71 -7.22 2.08 11.76
C ARG A 71 -6.60 0.71 12.02
N PHE A 72 -5.73 0.65 13.01
CA PHE A 72 -5.14 -0.59 13.52
C PHE A 72 -5.62 -0.78 14.96
N ALA A 73 -6.35 -1.87 15.24
CA ALA A 73 -7.06 -2.07 16.51
C ALA A 73 -7.91 -0.85 16.94
N GLY A 74 -8.59 -0.22 15.97
CA GLY A 74 -9.43 0.96 16.21
C GLY A 74 -8.69 2.29 16.32
N VAL A 75 -7.35 2.27 16.44
CA VAL A 75 -6.52 3.48 16.56
C VAL A 75 -6.08 3.95 15.18
N ALA A 76 -6.30 5.22 14.86
CA ALA A 76 -5.86 5.82 13.60
C ALA A 76 -4.33 5.95 13.57
N ARG A 77 -3.71 5.51 12.47
CA ARG A 77 -2.27 5.57 12.21
C ARG A 77 -2.04 6.15 10.82
N GLN A 78 -1.00 6.96 10.69
CA GLN A 78 -0.49 7.38 9.38
C GLN A 78 0.47 6.31 8.86
N ILE A 79 0.34 6.00 7.58
CA ILE A 79 1.13 5.02 6.85
C ILE A 79 1.85 5.74 5.72
N SER A 80 3.15 5.49 5.60
CA SER A 80 3.97 5.98 4.49
C SER A 80 4.95 4.90 4.08
N VAL A 81 4.90 4.47 2.82
CA VAL A 81 5.66 3.33 2.30
C VAL A 81 6.36 3.74 1.01
N PRO A 82 7.69 3.59 0.88
CA PRO A 82 8.35 3.75 -0.41
C PRO A 82 7.78 2.80 -1.46
N VAL A 83 7.50 3.28 -2.66
CA VAL A 83 7.01 2.45 -3.78
C VAL A 83 7.97 1.29 -4.08
N GLY A 84 9.27 1.50 -3.88
CA GLY A 84 10.30 0.46 -3.97
C GLY A 84 10.00 -0.76 -3.09
N ASN A 85 9.39 -0.55 -1.94
CA ASN A 85 9.13 -1.58 -0.93
C ASN A 85 7.84 -2.37 -1.16
N VAL A 86 6.94 -1.89 -2.02
CA VAL A 86 5.73 -2.63 -2.39
C VAL A 86 6.12 -3.74 -3.38
N TYR A 87 6.06 -5.01 -2.98
CA TYR A 87 6.44 -6.10 -3.88
C TYR A 87 5.23 -6.75 -4.58
N ALA A 88 4.01 -6.53 -4.08
CA ALA A 88 2.80 -6.95 -4.75
C ALA A 88 1.62 -6.00 -4.46
N VAL A 89 0.71 -5.90 -5.43
CA VAL A 89 -0.66 -5.40 -5.28
C VAL A 89 -1.58 -6.48 -5.84
N TYR A 90 -2.62 -6.84 -5.09
CA TYR A 90 -3.51 -7.94 -5.46
C TYR A 90 -4.90 -7.75 -4.86
N ALA A 91 -5.90 -8.36 -5.49
CA ALA A 91 -7.24 -8.51 -4.93
C ALA A 91 -7.21 -9.63 -3.88
N ARG A 92 -7.74 -9.39 -2.68
CA ARG A 92 -7.82 -10.40 -1.62
C ARG A 92 -8.60 -11.65 -2.04
N GLU A 93 -9.52 -11.48 -2.96
CA GLU A 93 -10.48 -12.48 -3.42
C GLU A 93 -9.90 -13.49 -4.43
N THR A 94 -8.71 -13.24 -4.99
CA THR A 94 -8.12 -14.04 -6.10
C THR A 94 -6.71 -14.53 -5.80
#